data_AF-A0A536SD67-F1
#
_entry.id   AF-A0A536SD67-F1
#
_cell.length_a   1.000
_cell.length_b   1.000
_cell.length_c   1.000
_cell.angle_alpha   90.00
_cell.angle_beta   90.00
_cell.angle_gamma   90.00
#
_symmetry.space_group_name_H-M   'P 1'
#
loop_
_entity.id
_entity.type
_entity.pdbx_description
1 polymer ?
#
loop_
_entity_poly.entity_id
_entity_poly.type
_entity_poly.pdbx_seq_one_letter_code
_entity_poly.pdbx_strand_id
1 'polypeptide(L)'
;MERLGKHFELGYREAEQRFTKHDAKEKVRLLRHKKDTVFATVCMFLDQEKRRCTVYEARPGVCRSYPESKHCGYYDFLRFERTHQADPEFIALT
;
A
#
# COMPACT_ATOMS: atom_id res chain seq x y z
N MET A 1 8.08 2.54 -11.07
CA MET A 1 7.37 1.25 -11.21
C MET A 1 8.31 0.06 -11.39
N GLU A 2 9.56 0.28 -11.80
CA GLU A 2 10.58 -0.77 -11.99
C GLU A 2 10.73 -1.75 -10.82
N ARG A 3 10.69 -1.28 -9.56
CA ARG A 3 10.79 -2.16 -8.37
C ARG A 3 9.65 -3.17 -8.29
N LEU A 4 8.42 -2.70 -8.54
CA LEU A 4 7.25 -3.58 -8.61
C LEU A 4 7.29 -4.50 -9.82
N GLY A 5 7.74 -3.97 -10.97
CA GLY A 5 7.97 -4.77 -12.17
C GLY A 5 8.90 -5.95 -11.88
N LYS A 6 10.09 -5.68 -11.35
CA LYS A 6 11.05 -6.73 -10.95
C LYS A 6 10.48 -7.72 -9.93
N HIS A 7 9.73 -7.23 -8.94
CA HIS A 7 9.14 -8.09 -7.89
C HIS A 7 8.07 -9.05 -8.42
N PHE A 8 7.31 -8.65 -9.43
CA PHE A 8 6.26 -9.47 -10.05
C PHE A 8 6.67 -10.06 -11.40
N GLU A 9 7.96 -9.96 -11.77
CA GLU A 9 8.50 -10.41 -13.06
C GLU A 9 7.78 -9.78 -14.27
N LEU A 10 7.39 -8.51 -14.15
CA LEU A 10 6.69 -7.73 -15.17
C LEU A 10 7.59 -6.65 -15.77
N GLY A 11 7.31 -6.29 -17.02
CA GLY A 11 7.86 -5.08 -17.64
C GLY A 11 7.36 -3.80 -16.98
N TYR A 12 8.09 -2.69 -17.15
CA TYR A 12 7.71 -1.39 -16.56
C TYR A 12 6.28 -0.97 -16.93
N ARG A 13 5.94 -1.01 -18.22
CA ARG A 13 4.63 -0.57 -18.73
C ARG A 13 3.49 -1.45 -18.21
N GLU A 14 3.73 -2.76 -18.16
CA GLU A 14 2.76 -3.72 -17.65
C GLU A 14 2.51 -3.51 -16.15
N ALA A 15 3.57 -3.37 -15.36
CA ALA A 15 3.46 -3.04 -13.94
C ALA A 15 2.73 -1.71 -13.71
N GLU A 16 3.02 -0.69 -14.52
CA GLU A 16 2.35 0.61 -14.45
C GLU A 16 0.85 0.47 -14.74
N GLN A 17 0.46 -0.18 -15.83
CA GLN A 17 -0.94 -0.36 -16.21
C GLN A 17 -1.72 -1.19 -15.17
N ARG A 18 -1.09 -2.25 -14.66
CA ARG A 18 -1.67 -3.19 -13.71
C ARG A 18 -1.84 -2.58 -12.32
N PHE A 19 -0.84 -1.84 -11.83
CA PHE A 19 -0.81 -1.41 -10.43
C PHE A 19 -1.23 0.05 -10.19
N THR A 20 -1.33 0.86 -11.26
CA THR A 20 -1.63 2.29 -11.12
C THR A 20 -2.87 2.71 -11.91
N LYS A 21 -3.44 3.84 -11.51
CA LYS A 21 -4.45 4.58 -12.26
C LYS A 21 -4.01 6.05 -12.32
N HIS A 22 -4.40 6.73 -13.39
CA HIS A 22 -4.22 8.17 -13.50
C HIS A 22 -5.47 8.86 -12.96
N ASP A 23 -5.29 9.82 -12.06
CA ASP A 23 -6.32 10.75 -11.65
C ASP A 23 -6.20 12.02 -12.50
N ALA A 24 -7.17 12.25 -13.39
CA ALA A 24 -7.12 13.37 -14.31
C ALA A 24 -7.34 14.73 -13.62
N LYS A 25 -8.09 14.74 -12.51
CA LYS A 25 -8.41 15.96 -11.77
C LYS A 25 -7.18 16.45 -11.02
N GLU A 26 -6.56 15.54 -10.28
CA GLU A 26 -5.38 15.83 -9.46
C GLU A 26 -4.09 15.77 -10.28
N LYS A 27 -4.15 15.32 -11.55
CA LYS A 27 -3.00 15.11 -12.45
C LYS A 27 -1.90 14.26 -11.83
N VAL A 28 -2.28 13.31 -11.00
CA VAL A 28 -1.36 12.40 -10.31
C VAL A 28 -1.60 10.96 -10.71
N ARG A 29 -0.56 10.16 -10.56
CA ARG A 29 -0.66 8.72 -10.68
C ARG A 29 -0.78 8.11 -9.28
N LEU A 30 -1.86 7.38 -9.08
CA LEU A 30 -2.16 6.72 -7.82
C LEU A 30 -2.01 5.21 -7.98
N LEU A 31 -1.68 4.53 -6.88
CA LEU A 31 -1.87 3.08 -6.83
C LEU A 31 -3.36 2.76 -6.92
N ARG A 32 -3.69 1.64 -7.56
CA ARG A 32 -5.08 1.17 -7.58
C ARG A 32 -5.50 0.73 -6.18
N HIS A 33 -6.80 0.85 -5.95
CA HIS A 33 -7.44 0.35 -4.75
C HIS A 33 -8.32 -0.85 -5.09
N LYS A 34 -8.59 -1.67 -4.07
CA LYS A 34 -9.59 -2.75 -4.10
C LYS A 34 -10.61 -2.51 -3.00
N LYS A 35 -11.79 -3.14 -3.13
CA LYS A 35 -12.82 -3.12 -2.07
C LYS A 35 -12.26 -3.71 -0.79
N ASP A 36 -12.66 -3.13 0.35
CA ASP A 36 -12.26 -3.59 1.67
C ASP A 36 -13.47 -3.90 2.55
N THR A 37 -13.23 -4.70 3.58
CA THR A 37 -14.26 -5.08 4.56
C THR A 37 -14.33 -4.10 5.73
N VAL A 38 -13.24 -3.39 6.03
CA VAL A 38 -13.17 -2.39 7.11
C VAL A 38 -13.36 -0.98 6.54
N PHE A 39 -12.62 -0.64 5.50
CA PHE A 39 -12.77 0.62 4.78
C PHE A 39 -13.62 0.45 3.51
N ALA A 40 -14.06 1.55 2.90
CA ALA A 40 -14.73 1.47 1.60
C ALA A 40 -13.82 0.87 0.51
N THR A 41 -12.55 1.32 0.48
CA THR A 41 -11.50 0.75 -0.37
C THR A 41 -10.13 0.89 0.29
N VAL A 42 -9.19 0.01 -0.07
CA VAL A 42 -7.80 0.04 0.40
C VAL A 42 -6.83 -0.08 -0.76
N CYS A 43 -5.57 0.28 -0.53
CA CYS A 43 -4.48 0.01 -1.46
C CYS A 43 -4.51 -1.46 -1.92
N MET A 44 -4.32 -1.70 -3.22
CA MET A 44 -4.39 -3.06 -3.78
C MET A 44 -3.37 -4.05 -3.18
N PHE A 45 -2.26 -3.54 -2.62
CA PHE A 45 -1.22 -4.34 -1.98
C PHE A 45 -1.43 -4.58 -0.48
N LEU A 46 -2.56 -4.14 0.08
CA LEU A 46 -2.92 -4.48 1.46
C LEU A 46 -3.44 -5.92 1.50
N ASP A 47 -2.80 -6.76 2.31
CA ASP A 47 -3.35 -8.04 2.75
C ASP A 47 -4.52 -7.76 3.70
N GLN A 48 -5.72 -8.24 3.37
CA GLN A 48 -6.94 -7.89 4.11
C GLN A 48 -7.14 -8.74 5.35
N GLU A 49 -6.46 -9.88 5.45
CA GLU A 49 -6.48 -10.76 6.62
C GLU A 49 -5.39 -10.32 7.61
N LYS A 50 -4.16 -10.21 7.12
CA LYS A 50 -2.98 -9.87 7.95
C LYS A 50 -2.81 -8.38 8.16
N ARG A 51 -3.62 -7.57 7.47
CA ARG A 51 -3.58 -6.10 7.50
C ARG A 51 -2.16 -5.58 7.32
N ARG A 52 -1.44 -6.02 6.28
CA ARG A 52 -0.07 -5.53 6.02
C ARG A 52 0.24 -5.46 4.55
N CYS A 53 1.22 -4.63 4.19
CA CYS A 53 1.62 -4.48 2.80
C CYS A 53 2.33 -5.75 2.30
N THR A 54 1.86 -6.34 1.21
CA THR A 54 2.45 -7.54 0.60
C THR A 54 3.74 -7.26 -0.18
N VAL A 55 4.00 -5.99 -0.50
CA VAL A 55 5.15 -5.54 -1.30
C VAL A 55 6.04 -4.56 -0.54
N TYR A 56 6.08 -4.62 0.79
CA TYR A 56 6.73 -3.59 1.62
C TYR A 56 8.18 -3.28 1.18
N GLU A 57 8.95 -4.33 0.90
CA GLU A 57 10.32 -4.20 0.38
C GLU A 57 10.36 -3.71 -1.06
N ALA A 58 9.42 -4.13 -1.91
CA ALA A 58 9.32 -3.75 -3.32
C ALA A 58 8.57 -2.43 -3.57
N ARG A 59 8.15 -1.71 -2.52
CA ARG A 59 7.38 -0.44 -2.60
C ARG A 59 7.92 0.53 -3.67
N PRO A 60 7.08 1.01 -4.59
CA PRO A 60 7.49 1.95 -5.62
C PRO A 60 7.86 3.31 -5.00
N GLY A 61 8.48 4.20 -5.79
CA GLY A 61 8.93 5.53 -5.33
C GLY A 61 7.83 6.31 -4.60
N VAL A 62 6.60 6.33 -5.15
CA VAL A 62 5.45 7.00 -4.51
C VAL A 62 5.20 6.52 -3.08
N CYS A 63 5.34 5.23 -2.79
CA CYS A 63 5.15 4.67 -1.44
C CYS A 63 6.32 4.94 -0.48
N ARG A 64 7.42 5.51 -0.97
CA ARG A 64 8.60 5.88 -0.19
C ARG A 64 8.71 7.39 0.00
N SER A 65 7.94 8.18 -0.74
CA SER A 65 7.86 9.63 -0.64
C SER A 65 6.54 10.14 -0.06
N TYR A 66 5.46 9.35 -0.16
CA TYR A 66 4.14 9.71 0.33
C TYR A 66 3.85 9.08 1.70
N PRO A 67 3.24 9.80 2.67
CA PRO A 67 2.79 11.20 2.62
C PRO A 67 3.80 12.15 3.31
N GLU A 68 5.05 12.24 2.84
CA GLU A 68 6.21 12.85 3.55
C GLU A 68 6.93 11.92 4.53
N SER A 69 6.59 10.62 4.53
CA SER A 69 7.28 9.60 5.30
C SER A 69 7.87 8.52 4.38
N LYS A 70 8.97 7.89 4.85
CA LYS A 70 9.48 6.65 4.24
C LYS A 70 8.56 5.45 4.54
N HIS A 71 7.65 5.59 5.49
CA HIS A 71 6.72 4.56 5.92
C HIS A 71 5.33 4.76 5.32
N CYS A 72 4.61 3.66 5.17
CA CYS A 72 3.21 3.70 4.75
C CYS A 72 2.35 4.14 5.93
N GLY A 73 1.38 5.04 5.71
CA GLY A 73 0.49 5.48 6.79
C GLY A 73 -0.24 4.35 7.50
N TYR A 74 -0.61 3.28 6.78
CA TYR A 74 -1.23 2.11 7.40
C TYR A 74 -0.26 1.30 8.28
N TYR A 75 1.02 1.26 7.90
CA TYR A 75 2.07 0.66 8.74
C TYR A 75 2.27 1.46 10.02
N ASP A 76 2.33 2.79 9.93
CA ASP A 76 2.49 3.66 11.10
C ASP A 76 1.28 3.57 12.03
N PHE A 77 0.06 3.51 11.48
CA PHE A 77 -1.17 3.26 12.22
C PHE A 77 -1.12 1.93 13.00
N LEU A 78 -0.81 0.82 12.33
CA LEU A 78 -0.73 -0.47 13.02
C LEU A 78 0.38 -0.54 14.05
N ARG A 79 1.53 0.08 13.79
CA ARG A 79 2.61 0.19 14.76
C ARG A 79 2.16 0.94 16.00
N PHE A 80 1.42 2.03 15.83
CA PHE A 80 0.84 2.82 16.91
C PHE A 80 -0.12 1.98 17.76
N GLU A 81 -1.09 1.31 17.13
CA GLU A 81 -2.08 0.47 17.81
C GLU A 81 -1.42 -0.64 18.64
N ARG A 82 -0.49 -1.39 18.03
CA ARG A 82 0.26 -2.46 18.72
C ARG A 82 1.01 -1.96 19.94
N THR A 83 1.56 -0.76 19.85
CA THR A 83 2.29 -0.15 20.98
C THR A 83 1.33 0.28 22.08
N HIS A 84 0.21 0.93 21.74
CA HIS A 84 -0.75 1.45 22.71
C HIS A 84 -1.52 0.35 23.44
N GLN A 85 -1.83 -0.74 22.73
CA GLN A 85 -2.52 -1.90 23.28
C GLN A 85 -1.57 -2.91 23.93
N ALA A 86 -0.25 -2.69 23.83
CA ALA A 86 0.79 -3.65 24.21
C ALA A 86 0.61 -5.04 23.60
N ASP A 87 0.03 -5.11 22.39
CA ASP A 87 -0.24 -6.33 21.65
C ASP A 87 0.53 -6.30 20.31
N PRO A 88 1.63 -7.06 20.16
CA PRO A 88 2.41 -7.08 18.93
C PRO A 88 1.69 -7.74 17.74
N GLU A 89 0.69 -8.58 18.00
CA GLU A 89 -0.06 -9.34 16.99
C GLU A 89 -1.35 -8.65 16.57
N PHE A 90 -1.67 -7.49 17.17
CA PHE A 90 -2.89 -6.74 16.83
C PHE A 90 -3.03 -6.52 15.31
N ILE A 91 -4.25 -6.74 14.82
CA ILE A 91 -4.71 -6.50 13.46
C ILE A 91 -6.01 -5.70 13.48
N ALA A 92 -6.10 -4.63 12.68
CA ALA A 92 -7.27 -3.78 12.63
C ALA A 92 -8.31 -4.33 11.63
N LEU A 93 -9.30 -5.06 12.16
CA LEU A 93 -10.41 -5.67 11.41
C LEU A 93 -11.77 -5.00 11.64
N THR A 94 -11.83 -3.92 12.43
CA THR A 94 -13.04 -3.20 12.81
C THR A 94 -12.78 -1.71 12.85
#